data_AF-A0A7X0H1S2-F1
#
_entry.id   AF-A0A7X0H1S2-F1
#
_cell.length_a   1.000
_cell.length_b   1.000
_cell.length_c   1.000
_cell.angle_alpha   90.00
_cell.angle_beta   90.00
_cell.angle_gamma   90.00
#
_symmetry.space_group_name_H-M   'P 1'
#
loop_
_entity.id
_entity.type
_entity.pdbx_description
1 polymer ?
#
loop_
_entity_poly.entity_id
_entity_poly.type
_entity_poly.pdbx_seq_one_letter_code
_entity_poly.pdbx_strand_id
1 'polypeptide(L)'
;MKALSRYVILGAIVVLIFWGGRYLFPPSPASETAQLHCVFNALQQGHSVPIPNSKDRPREVDFKAGLTGKYLQDGTELWHASGTATYEGGAQRLEGAVFLLPTNKVRGLHLYRARYPNETKDLRIATLNENGILDWDEKAAFIYYEGATNKLSNRYDYRCDVKNG
;
A
#
# COMPACT_ATOMS: atom_id res chain seq x y z
N MET A 1 20.77 -20.97 59.52
CA MET A 1 19.76 -21.17 58.44
C MET A 1 19.19 -19.81 57.99
N LYS A 2 19.95 -19.00 57.24
CA LYS A 2 19.51 -17.70 56.69
C LYS A 2 20.25 -17.45 55.37
N ALA A 3 19.97 -18.24 54.34
CA ALA A 3 20.59 -18.03 53.03
C ALA A 3 19.71 -18.45 51.83
N LEU A 4 18.56 -19.11 52.06
CA LEU A 4 17.75 -19.66 50.97
C LEU A 4 16.53 -18.79 50.58
N SER A 5 16.10 -17.83 51.41
CA SER A 5 14.90 -17.02 51.10
C SER A 5 15.12 -15.86 50.14
N ARG A 6 16.37 -15.51 49.77
CA ARG A 6 16.64 -14.35 48.89
C ARG A 6 16.61 -14.69 47.40
N TYR A 7 16.72 -15.96 47.00
CA TYR A 7 16.74 -16.36 45.59
C TYR A 7 15.37 -16.78 45.04
N VAL A 8 14.41 -17.12 45.91
CA VAL A 8 13.06 -17.52 45.48
C VAL A 8 12.23 -16.32 45.00
N ILE A 9 12.50 -15.12 45.53
CA ILE A 9 11.75 -13.90 45.18
C ILE A 9 12.18 -13.33 43.81
N LEU A 10 13.45 -13.50 43.42
CA LEU A 10 13.95 -13.02 42.13
C LEU A 10 13.49 -13.87 40.93
N GLY A 11 13.31 -15.18 41.11
CA GLY A 11 12.81 -16.06 40.04
C GLY A 11 11.34 -15.85 39.69
N ALA A 12 10.50 -15.54 40.69
CA ALA A 12 9.05 -15.39 40.50
C ALA A 12 8.67 -14.07 39.78
N ILE A 13 9.45 -13.00 39.96
CA ILE A 13 9.18 -11.70 39.35
C ILE A 13 9.49 -11.73 37.84
N VAL A 14 10.53 -12.45 37.41
CA VAL A 14 10.91 -12.53 35.98
C VAL A 14 9.85 -13.30 35.17
N VAL A 15 9.29 -14.38 35.72
CA VAL A 15 8.27 -15.19 35.01
C VAL A 15 6.93 -14.46 34.92
N LEU A 16 6.53 -13.72 35.97
CA LEU A 16 5.28 -12.94 35.95
C LEU A 16 5.35 -11.72 35.03
N ILE A 17 6.51 -11.08 34.87
CA ILE A 17 6.68 -9.98 33.91
C ILE A 17 6.69 -10.51 32.46
N PHE A 18 7.31 -11.66 32.21
CA PHE A 18 7.40 -12.24 30.86
C PHE A 18 6.05 -12.80 30.37
N TRP A 19 5.24 -13.36 31.27
CA TRP A 19 3.89 -13.87 30.93
C TRP A 19 2.79 -12.82 31.07
N GLY A 20 2.85 -11.94 32.08
CA GLY A 20 1.91 -10.83 32.26
C GLY A 20 2.06 -9.75 31.20
N GLY A 21 3.28 -9.55 30.69
CA GLY A 21 3.56 -8.68 29.55
C GLY A 21 2.76 -9.07 28.32
N ARG A 22 2.59 -10.36 28.01
CA ARG A 22 1.83 -10.83 26.84
C ARG A 22 0.31 -10.71 26.95
N TYR A 23 -0.23 -10.57 28.17
CA TYR A 23 -1.67 -10.43 28.38
C TYR A 23 -2.12 -8.97 28.51
N LEU A 24 -1.26 -8.09 29.03
CA LEU A 24 -1.55 -6.65 29.16
C LEU A 24 -0.99 -5.83 27.99
N PHE A 25 0.07 -6.33 27.36
CA PHE A 25 0.60 -5.87 26.09
C PHE A 25 0.62 -7.09 25.17
N PRO A 26 -0.52 -7.48 24.56
CA PRO A 26 -0.45 -8.43 23.46
C PRO A 26 0.67 -7.95 22.55
N PRO A 27 1.61 -8.82 22.12
CA PRO A 27 2.58 -8.40 21.13
C PRO A 27 1.75 -7.76 20.04
N SER A 28 1.88 -6.44 19.84
CA SER A 28 1.23 -5.74 18.73
C SER A 28 1.44 -6.68 17.56
N PRO A 29 0.37 -7.23 16.96
CA PRO A 29 0.49 -8.35 16.02
C PRO A 29 1.62 -7.93 15.11
N ALA A 30 2.76 -8.64 15.17
CA ALA A 30 4.03 -8.12 14.68
C ALA A 30 3.74 -7.53 13.32
N SER A 31 3.69 -6.18 13.23
CA SER A 31 2.81 -5.51 12.25
C SER A 31 3.12 -6.13 10.93
N GLU A 32 2.22 -6.97 10.41
CA GLU A 32 2.59 -7.80 9.27
C GLU A 32 3.04 -6.81 8.20
N THR A 33 4.25 -7.05 7.67
CA THR A 33 4.89 -6.11 6.77
C THR A 33 5.28 -6.84 5.52
N ALA A 34 4.81 -6.33 4.39
CA ALA A 34 5.22 -6.79 3.07
C ALA A 34 5.80 -5.60 2.28
N GLN A 35 6.51 -5.90 1.22
CA GLN A 35 7.02 -4.90 0.28
C GLN A 35 6.31 -5.08 -1.05
N LEU A 36 5.79 -3.99 -1.60
CA LEU A 36 5.12 -3.95 -2.89
C LEU A 36 5.97 -3.16 -3.87
N HIS A 37 6.16 -3.71 -5.07
CA HIS A 37 6.68 -2.99 -6.21
C HIS A 37 5.74 -3.17 -7.39
N CYS A 38 5.12 -2.09 -7.86
CA CYS A 38 4.27 -2.08 -9.05
C CYS A 38 4.89 -1.23 -10.16
N VAL A 39 4.76 -1.69 -11.40
CA VAL A 39 5.11 -0.93 -12.61
C VAL A 39 3.87 -0.80 -13.47
N PHE A 40 3.51 0.44 -13.81
CA PHE A 40 2.35 0.79 -14.63
C PHE A 40 2.83 1.31 -15.98
N ASN A 41 2.34 0.74 -17.08
CA ASN A 41 2.70 1.11 -18.45
C ASN A 41 1.46 1.60 -19.20
N ALA A 42 1.56 2.80 -19.80
CA ALA A 42 0.46 3.35 -20.58
C ALA A 42 0.22 2.51 -21.84
N LEU A 43 -1.03 2.16 -22.12
CA LEU A 43 -1.41 1.54 -23.40
C LEU A 43 -1.16 2.57 -24.53
N GLN A 44 -0.31 2.20 -25.48
CA GLN A 44 0.23 3.09 -26.51
C GLN A 44 -0.84 4.00 -27.16
N GLN A 45 -0.66 5.31 -26.99
CA GLN A 45 -0.94 6.31 -28.02
C GLN A 45 0.25 7.27 -28.03
N GLY A 46 0.71 7.61 -29.23
CA GLY A 46 2.02 8.19 -29.50
C GLY A 46 2.37 9.45 -28.70
N HIS A 47 3.66 9.52 -28.38
CA HIS A 47 4.43 10.65 -27.83
C HIS A 47 3.95 11.20 -26.47
N SER A 48 4.69 10.87 -25.39
CA SER A 48 4.66 11.66 -24.15
C SER A 48 5.83 12.66 -24.05
N VAL A 49 5.63 13.63 -23.15
CA VAL A 49 6.49 14.70 -22.57
C VAL A 49 6.21 16.07 -23.22
N PRO A 50 5.83 17.15 -22.47
CA PRO A 50 6.43 17.58 -21.20
C PRO A 50 5.49 18.02 -20.05
N ILE A 51 5.92 17.77 -18.80
CA ILE A 51 5.23 18.17 -17.55
C ILE A 51 5.98 19.39 -16.96
N PRO A 52 5.34 20.57 -16.87
CA PRO A 52 4.61 20.96 -15.65
C PRO A 52 3.17 21.43 -15.92
N ASN A 53 2.22 21.03 -15.06
CA ASN A 53 0.76 21.31 -15.15
C ASN A 53 0.08 20.85 -16.46
N SER A 54 0.62 19.84 -17.14
CA SER A 54 0.19 19.44 -18.50
C SER A 54 -0.80 18.28 -18.52
N LYS A 55 -1.67 18.30 -19.53
CA LYS A 55 -2.62 17.27 -19.98
C LYS A 55 -1.95 15.96 -20.45
N ASP A 56 -0.64 15.82 -20.24
CA ASP A 56 0.16 14.67 -20.68
C ASP A 56 0.32 13.63 -19.58
N ARG A 57 -0.03 12.40 -19.91
CA ARG A 57 0.05 11.24 -19.02
C ARG A 57 1.48 10.67 -18.99
N PRO A 58 2.02 10.27 -17.82
CA PRO A 58 3.32 9.61 -17.76
C PRO A 58 3.30 8.31 -18.57
N ARG A 59 4.37 7.99 -19.32
CA ARG A 59 4.45 6.69 -20.02
C ARG A 59 4.49 5.51 -19.07
N GLU A 60 5.26 5.69 -18.00
CA GLU A 60 5.53 4.69 -17.00
C GLU A 60 5.45 5.32 -15.62
N VAL A 61 4.92 4.57 -14.65
CA VAL A 61 4.95 4.91 -13.23
C VAL A 61 5.51 3.72 -12.46
N ASP A 62 6.56 3.95 -11.69
CA ASP A 62 7.17 2.97 -10.78
C ASP A 62 6.73 3.28 -9.35
N PHE A 63 6.01 2.36 -8.71
CA PHE A 63 5.52 2.53 -7.34
C PHE A 63 6.13 1.49 -6.40
N LYS A 64 6.82 1.97 -5.36
CA LYS A 64 7.42 1.12 -4.32
C LYS A 64 6.84 1.50 -2.96
N ALA A 65 6.33 0.51 -2.23
CA ALA A 65 5.63 0.74 -0.97
C ALA A 65 5.91 -0.34 0.07
N GLY A 66 5.88 0.07 1.35
CA GLY A 66 5.65 -0.86 2.44
C GLY A 66 4.16 -1.09 2.62
N LEU A 67 3.78 -2.34 2.88
CA LEU A 67 2.43 -2.76 3.23
C LEU A 67 2.35 -3.02 4.72
N THR A 68 1.34 -2.50 5.39
CA THR A 68 1.06 -2.72 6.82
C THR A 68 -0.43 -2.89 7.05
N GLY A 69 -0.81 -3.32 8.26
CA GLY A 69 -2.22 -3.30 8.69
C GLY A 69 -3.13 -4.22 7.89
N LYS A 70 -2.69 -5.47 7.67
CA LYS A 70 -3.45 -6.50 6.95
C LYS A 70 -4.83 -6.74 7.58
N TYR A 71 -5.86 -6.74 6.75
CA TYR A 71 -7.24 -7.09 7.12
C TYR A 71 -7.83 -8.06 6.09
N LEU A 72 -8.42 -9.16 6.56
CA LEU A 72 -9.03 -10.19 5.70
C LEU A 72 -10.53 -9.95 5.56
N GLN A 73 -11.00 -9.88 4.32
CA GLN A 73 -12.43 -9.77 3.98
C GLN A 73 -12.74 -10.61 2.74
N ASP A 74 -13.69 -11.55 2.86
CA ASP A 74 -14.22 -12.35 1.74
C ASP A 74 -13.15 -12.96 0.82
N GLY A 75 -12.09 -13.52 1.42
CA GLY A 75 -10.98 -14.14 0.69
C GLY A 75 -10.02 -13.15 0.01
N THR A 76 -10.12 -11.86 0.33
CA THR A 76 -9.21 -10.80 -0.12
C THR A 76 -8.51 -10.18 1.09
N GLU A 77 -7.22 -9.96 1.00
CA GLU A 77 -6.41 -9.27 1.99
C GLU A 77 -6.29 -7.79 1.63
N LEU A 78 -6.86 -6.93 2.45
CA LEU A 78 -6.67 -5.49 2.36
C LEU A 78 -5.42 -5.12 3.16
N TRP A 79 -4.51 -4.42 2.50
CA TRP A 79 -3.30 -3.87 3.09
C TRP A 79 -3.27 -2.36 2.95
N HIS A 80 -2.82 -1.65 3.98
CA HIS A 80 -2.46 -0.24 3.84
C HIS A 80 -1.08 -0.14 3.19
N ALA A 81 -0.99 0.59 2.08
CA ALA A 81 0.26 0.86 1.38
C ALA A 81 0.71 2.29 1.64
N SER A 82 2.00 2.48 1.95
CA SER A 82 2.62 3.79 2.01
C SER A 82 3.94 3.75 1.22
N GLY A 83 3.98 4.47 0.10
CA GLY A 83 4.99 4.30 -0.94
C GLY A 83 5.31 5.58 -1.72
N THR A 84 6.26 5.46 -2.64
CA THR A 84 6.64 6.56 -3.53
C THR A 84 6.42 6.11 -4.97
N ALA A 85 5.66 6.90 -5.73
CA ALA A 85 5.53 6.78 -7.17
C ALA A 85 6.57 7.66 -7.87
N THR A 86 7.29 7.12 -8.84
CA THR A 86 8.30 7.81 -9.65
C THR A 86 7.91 7.74 -11.12
N TYR A 87 7.99 8.86 -11.83
CA TYR A 87 7.59 9.00 -13.23
C TYR A 87 8.33 10.16 -13.90
N GLU A 88 8.17 10.35 -15.21
CA GLU A 88 8.87 11.38 -16.02
C GLU A 88 8.69 12.82 -15.46
N GLY A 89 7.61 13.07 -14.72
CA GLY A 89 7.29 14.36 -14.10
C GLY A 89 7.77 14.53 -12.64
N GLY A 90 8.48 13.55 -12.08
CA GLY A 90 9.04 13.60 -10.73
C GLY A 90 8.61 12.44 -9.84
N ALA A 91 8.57 12.67 -8.53
CA ALA A 91 8.19 11.67 -7.54
C ALA A 91 7.09 12.20 -6.61
N GLN A 92 6.13 11.34 -6.25
CA GLN A 92 5.04 11.65 -5.34
C GLN A 92 4.89 10.55 -4.29
N ARG A 93 4.82 10.95 -3.01
CA ARG A 93 4.45 10.04 -1.92
C ARG A 93 2.96 9.69 -2.02
N LEU A 94 2.66 8.40 -2.11
CA LEU A 94 1.29 7.88 -2.15
C LEU A 94 1.00 7.01 -0.94
N GLU A 95 -0.25 7.03 -0.51
CA GLU A 95 -0.85 6.16 0.49
C GLU A 95 -2.19 5.60 0.01
N GLY A 96 -2.64 4.51 0.61
CA GLY A 96 -3.97 3.99 0.34
C GLY A 96 -4.09 2.49 0.57
N ALA A 97 -5.00 1.86 -0.17
CA ALA A 97 -5.31 0.45 -0.04
C ALA A 97 -4.77 -0.36 -1.22
N VAL A 98 -4.24 -1.54 -0.90
CA VAL A 98 -3.85 -2.58 -1.85
C VAL A 98 -4.59 -3.85 -1.47
N PHE A 99 -5.22 -4.49 -2.44
CA PHE A 99 -6.04 -5.67 -2.23
C PHE A 99 -5.30 -6.86 -2.84
N LEU A 100 -4.93 -7.83 -2.01
CA LEU A 100 -4.19 -9.03 -2.39
C LEU A 100 -5.10 -10.26 -2.31
N LEU A 101 -4.88 -11.21 -3.22
CA LEU A 101 -5.30 -12.59 -2.99
C LEU A 101 -4.34 -13.27 -2.01
N PRO A 102 -4.74 -14.36 -1.33
CA PRO A 102 -3.85 -15.15 -0.46
C PRO A 102 -2.59 -15.68 -1.16
N THR A 103 -2.55 -15.65 -2.49
CA THR A 103 -1.38 -16.00 -3.30
C THR A 103 -0.43 -14.82 -3.53
N ASN A 104 -0.54 -13.73 -2.76
CA ASN A 104 0.21 -12.48 -2.93
C ASN A 104 0.02 -11.77 -4.28
N LYS A 105 -1.04 -12.12 -5.01
CA LYS A 105 -1.40 -11.48 -6.28
C LYS A 105 -2.20 -10.21 -6.01
N VAL A 106 -1.80 -9.08 -6.58
CA VAL A 106 -2.57 -7.83 -6.48
C VAL A 106 -3.86 -7.95 -7.29
N ARG A 107 -4.99 -7.87 -6.59
CA ARG A 107 -6.34 -7.88 -7.13
C ARG A 107 -6.88 -6.49 -7.42
N GLY A 108 -6.45 -5.49 -6.64
CA GLY A 108 -6.89 -4.12 -6.81
C GLY A 108 -6.04 -3.11 -6.03
N LEU A 109 -6.18 -1.84 -6.39
CA LEU A 109 -5.39 -0.74 -5.86
C LEU A 109 -6.29 0.49 -5.70
N HIS A 110 -6.08 1.27 -4.63
CA HIS A 110 -6.61 2.62 -4.51
C HIS A 110 -5.61 3.49 -3.74
N LEU A 111 -4.82 4.27 -4.47
CA LEU A 111 -3.69 5.05 -3.98
C LEU A 111 -3.87 6.54 -4.28
N TYR A 112 -3.43 7.36 -3.35
CA TYR A 112 -3.59 8.81 -3.38
C TYR A 112 -2.45 9.52 -2.66
N ARG A 113 -2.32 10.83 -2.82
CA ARG A 113 -1.24 11.58 -2.17
C ARG A 113 -1.31 11.46 -0.64
N ALA A 114 -0.17 11.16 -0.02
CA ALA A 114 -0.01 11.04 1.43
C ALA A 114 0.04 12.41 2.15
N ARG A 115 -0.79 13.37 1.73
CA ARG A 115 -0.91 14.68 2.35
C ARG A 115 -2.29 15.25 2.10
N TYR A 116 -2.90 15.79 3.15
CA TYR A 116 -4.16 16.52 3.06
C TYR A 116 -3.91 18.05 3.16
N PRO A 117 -4.71 18.89 2.48
CA PRO A 117 -5.72 18.54 1.48
C PRO A 117 -5.09 18.05 0.18
N ASN A 118 -5.83 17.23 -0.57
CA ASN A 118 -5.45 16.85 -1.92
C ASN A 118 -5.69 18.03 -2.88
N GLU A 119 -4.78 18.24 -3.81
CA GLU A 119 -4.83 19.27 -4.83
C GLU A 119 -5.08 18.64 -6.20
N THR A 120 -5.67 19.38 -7.14
CA THR A 120 -6.00 18.88 -8.51
C THR A 120 -4.80 18.43 -9.34
N LYS A 121 -3.57 18.69 -8.87
CA LYS A 121 -2.31 18.21 -9.48
C LYS A 121 -1.82 16.89 -8.89
N ASP A 122 -2.51 16.36 -7.89
CA ASP A 122 -2.09 15.17 -7.16
C ASP A 122 -2.44 13.91 -7.93
N LEU A 123 -1.45 13.05 -8.15
CA LEU A 123 -1.62 11.76 -8.79
C LEU A 123 -2.49 10.82 -7.92
N ARG A 124 -3.41 10.10 -8.58
CA ARG A 124 -4.19 8.98 -8.06
C ARG A 124 -3.90 7.75 -8.92
N ILE A 125 -3.88 6.57 -8.29
CA ILE A 125 -3.75 5.28 -8.99
C ILE A 125 -4.85 4.37 -8.45
N ALA A 126 -5.72 3.86 -9.31
CA ALA A 126 -6.79 2.97 -8.87
C ALA A 126 -7.15 1.91 -9.92
N THR A 127 -7.54 0.72 -9.48
CA THR A 127 -8.25 -0.25 -10.32
C THR A 127 -9.74 0.08 -10.31
N LEU A 128 -10.35 0.30 -11.48
CA LEU A 128 -11.71 0.83 -11.58
C LEU A 128 -12.55 0.00 -12.56
N ASN A 129 -13.84 -0.14 -12.29
CA ASN A 129 -14.81 -0.69 -13.24
C ASN A 129 -15.24 0.36 -14.29
N GLU A 130 -16.13 -0.04 -15.19
CA GLU A 130 -16.72 0.82 -16.23
C GLU A 130 -17.45 2.08 -15.70
N ASN A 131 -17.81 2.11 -14.41
CA ASN A 131 -18.46 3.24 -13.77
C ASN A 131 -17.46 4.15 -13.01
N GLY A 132 -16.16 3.86 -13.06
CA GLY A 132 -15.13 4.64 -12.36
C GLY A 132 -15.13 4.45 -10.84
N ILE A 133 -15.65 3.31 -10.38
CA ILE A 133 -15.68 2.86 -8.97
C ILE A 133 -14.58 1.81 -8.78
N LEU A 134 -13.98 1.76 -7.58
CA LEU A 134 -12.99 0.74 -7.21
C LEU A 134 -13.48 -0.66 -7.58
N ASP A 135 -12.63 -1.41 -8.28
CA ASP A 135 -12.91 -2.77 -8.73
C ASP A 135 -11.66 -3.65 -8.72
N TRP A 136 -11.86 -4.95 -8.92
CA TRP A 136 -10.88 -6.02 -8.86
C TRP A 136 -10.29 -6.39 -10.22
N ASP A 137 -9.87 -5.38 -10.99
CA ASP A 137 -9.18 -5.59 -12.26
C ASP A 137 -7.68 -5.84 -12.03
N GLU A 138 -7.27 -7.10 -12.14
CA GLU A 138 -5.89 -7.55 -11.97
C GLU A 138 -4.94 -7.15 -13.10
N LYS A 139 -5.46 -6.60 -14.20
CA LYS A 139 -4.69 -6.33 -15.42
C LYS A 139 -4.57 -4.84 -15.71
N ALA A 140 -5.60 -4.07 -15.36
CA ALA A 140 -5.65 -2.64 -15.65
C ALA A 140 -5.81 -1.79 -14.40
N ALA A 141 -5.00 -0.75 -14.35
CA ALA A 141 -5.16 0.35 -13.41
C ALA A 141 -5.34 1.66 -14.18
N PHE A 142 -5.82 2.66 -13.49
CA PHE A 142 -6.06 3.99 -14.01
C PHE A 142 -5.25 4.99 -13.21
N ILE A 143 -4.46 5.79 -13.91
CA ILE A 143 -3.64 6.84 -13.31
C ILE A 143 -4.18 8.19 -13.75
N TYR A 144 -4.70 8.96 -12.81
CA TYR A 144 -5.37 10.23 -13.10
C TYR A 144 -5.05 11.24 -12.00
N TYR A 145 -5.35 12.51 -12.25
CA TYR A 145 -5.17 13.56 -11.26
C TYR A 145 -6.44 13.77 -10.43
N GLU A 146 -6.29 14.26 -9.21
CA GLU A 146 -7.41 14.61 -8.35
C GLU A 146 -8.40 15.54 -9.05
N GLY A 147 -9.69 15.22 -8.94
CA GLY A 147 -10.76 16.00 -9.59
C GLY A 147 -10.90 15.74 -11.10
N ALA A 148 -10.17 14.78 -11.69
CA ALA A 148 -10.38 14.38 -13.07
C ALA A 148 -11.83 13.95 -13.33
N THR A 149 -12.47 14.58 -14.32
CA THR A 149 -13.86 14.28 -14.73
C THR A 149 -14.00 12.94 -15.43
N ASN A 150 -12.95 12.50 -16.14
CA ASN A 150 -12.90 11.19 -16.78
C ASN A 150 -11.71 10.38 -16.24
N LYS A 151 -11.95 9.58 -15.20
CA LYS A 151 -10.91 8.73 -14.59
C LYS A 151 -10.47 7.58 -15.51
N LEU A 152 -11.38 7.11 -16.36
CA LEU A 152 -11.19 5.92 -17.20
C LEU A 152 -10.40 6.18 -18.48
N SER A 153 -10.15 7.44 -18.84
CA SER A 153 -9.38 7.77 -20.05
C SER A 153 -7.89 7.41 -19.93
N ASN A 154 -7.40 7.15 -18.72
CA ASN A 154 -5.98 6.99 -18.44
C ASN A 154 -5.66 5.56 -17.97
N ARG A 155 -5.94 4.58 -18.83
CA ARG A 155 -5.69 3.16 -18.57
C ARG A 155 -4.22 2.79 -18.74
N TYR A 156 -3.72 1.99 -17.80
CA TYR A 156 -2.37 1.40 -17.76
C TYR A 156 -2.50 -0.10 -17.56
N ASP A 157 -1.66 -0.85 -18.27
CA ASP A 157 -1.36 -2.22 -17.85
C ASP A 157 -0.44 -2.13 -16.64
N TYR A 158 -0.61 -3.03 -15.68
CA TYR A 158 0.25 -3.03 -14.51
C TYR A 158 0.67 -4.44 -14.09
N ARG A 159 1.83 -4.50 -13.46
CA ARG A 159 2.37 -5.70 -12.83
C ARG A 159 2.86 -5.32 -11.44
N CYS A 160 2.63 -6.18 -10.47
CA CYS A 160 3.08 -5.98 -9.10
C CYS A 160 3.75 -7.23 -8.57
N ASP A 161 4.86 -7.02 -7.88
CA ASP A 161 5.57 -8.04 -7.11
C ASP A 161 5.43 -7.71 -5.62
N VAL A 162 4.95 -8.69 -4.85
CA VAL A 162 4.85 -8.61 -3.38
C VAL A 162 5.89 -9.52 -2.76
N LYS A 163 6.69 -8.99 -1.84
CA LYS A 163 7.70 -9.73 -1.07
C LYS A 163 7.36 -9.71 0.41
N ASN A 164 7.64 -10.82 1.09
CA ASN A 164 7.41 -11.00 2.53
C ASN A 164 5.92 -10.85 2.95
N GLY A 165 5.00 -11.15 2.03
CA GLY A 165 3.55 -11.24 2.29
C GLY A 165 3.13 -12.65 2.66
#